data_AF-A0A354U8N3-F1
#
_entry.id   AF-A0A354U8N3-F1
#
_cell.length_a   1.000
_cell.length_b   1.000
_cell.length_c   1.000
_cell.angle_alpha   90.00
_cell.angle_beta   90.00
_cell.angle_gamma   90.00
#
_symmetry.space_group_name_H-M   'P 1'
#
loop_
_entity.id
_entity.type
_entity.pdbx_description
1 polymer ?
#
loop_
_entity_poly.entity_id
_entity_poly.type
_entity_poly.pdbx_seq_one_letter_code
_entity_poly.pdbx_strand_id
1 'polypeptide(L)'
;GAGATAFPCPREHDHYVDYYPIFGSRERLSVRPGIGGHGGGDSGIQEDVFLGVEEDRPYDILANSRDGLAAISIGDAVFKSITSGQIIDLSEVMSH
;
A
#
# COMPACT_ATOMS: atom_id res chain seq x y z
N GLY A 1 20.08 26.18 21.35
CA GLY A 1 20.66 25.31 20.31
C GLY A 1 20.08 23.94 20.47
N ALA A 2 19.14 23.55 19.60
CA ALA A 2 18.65 22.18 19.54
C ALA A 2 19.50 21.46 18.49
N GLY A 3 20.32 20.51 18.92
CA GLY A 3 21.11 19.69 18.02
C GLY A 3 20.17 18.91 17.10
N ALA A 4 20.34 19.06 15.80
CA ALA A 4 19.79 18.12 14.84
C ALA A 4 20.35 16.74 15.20
N THR A 5 19.54 15.89 15.83
CA THR A 5 19.89 14.50 16.05
C THR A 5 20.12 13.89 14.68
N ALA A 6 21.38 13.61 14.35
CA ALA A 6 21.74 12.89 13.15
C ALA A 6 20.91 11.61 13.09
N PHE A 7 20.26 11.36 11.95
CA PHE A 7 19.53 10.12 11.73
C PHE A 7 20.47 8.94 11.99
N PRO A 8 20.07 7.94 12.78
CA PRO A 8 20.91 6.77 13.01
C PRO A 8 21.25 6.13 11.66
N CYS A 9 22.52 5.75 11.49
CA CYS A 9 22.93 4.97 10.33
C CYS A 9 22.04 3.72 10.25
N PRO A 10 21.42 3.40 9.09
CA PRO A 10 20.55 2.25 8.98
C PRO A 10 21.28 0.99 9.43
N ARG A 11 20.67 0.23 10.35
CA ARG A 11 21.15 -1.11 10.66
C ARG A 11 20.82 -2.02 9.48
N GLU A 12 21.58 -3.09 9.31
CA GLU A 12 21.45 -4.04 8.20
C GLU A 12 20.02 -4.59 8.00
N HIS A 13 19.20 -4.56 9.05
CA HIS A 13 17.83 -5.10 9.07
C HIS A 13 16.73 -4.02 9.19
N ASP A 14 17.09 -2.73 9.18
CA ASP A 14 16.09 -1.65 9.24
C ASP A 14 15.57 -1.34 7.84
N HIS A 15 14.29 -1.66 7.59
CA HIS A 15 13.60 -1.27 6.38
C HIS A 15 12.89 0.07 6.59
N TYR A 16 13.02 0.98 5.62
CA TYR A 16 12.37 2.29 5.69
C TYR A 16 11.93 2.77 4.32
N VAL A 17 10.87 3.58 4.32
CA VAL A 17 10.38 4.30 3.15
C VAL A 17 10.65 5.78 3.39
N ASP A 18 11.39 6.40 2.48
CA ASP A 18 11.54 7.86 2.46
C ASP A 18 10.36 8.46 1.67
N TYR A 19 9.44 9.10 2.39
CA TYR A 19 8.29 9.80 1.85
C TYR A 19 8.65 11.26 1.58
N TYR A 20 8.46 11.71 0.33
CA TYR A 20 8.70 13.09 -0.08
C TYR A 20 7.34 13.72 -0.43
N PRO A 21 6.70 14.42 0.51
CA PRO A 21 5.42 15.07 0.24
C PRO A 21 5.60 16.20 -0.78
N ILE A 22 4.55 16.47 -1.56
CA ILE A 22 4.53 17.59 -2.52
C ILE A 22 4.78 18.93 -1.81
N PHE A 23 4.28 19.07 -0.58
CA PHE A 23 4.54 20.18 0.31
C PHE A 23 5.06 19.65 1.65
N GLY A 24 6.25 20.08 2.06
CA GLY A 24 6.85 19.69 3.34
C GLY A 24 8.27 19.17 3.20
N SER A 25 8.79 18.63 4.30
CA SER A 25 10.11 18.00 4.36
C SER A 25 10.01 16.48 4.18
N ARG A 26 11.10 15.84 3.74
CA ARG A 26 11.21 14.38 3.69
C ARG A 26 10.87 13.75 5.04
N GLU A 27 10.00 12.76 5.03
CA GLU A 27 9.66 11.91 6.16
C GLU A 27 10.27 10.52 5.96
N ARG A 28 10.76 9.89 7.03
CA ARG A 28 11.24 8.51 7.00
C ARG A 28 10.32 7.63 7.82
N LEU A 29 9.59 6.75 7.14
CA LEU A 29 8.67 5.80 7.74
C LEU A 29 9.42 4.49 8.00
N SER A 30 9.44 4.04 9.26
CA SER A 30 10.02 2.74 9.62
C SER A 30 9.05 1.63 9.21
N VAL A 31 9.55 0.65 8.48
CA VAL A 31 8.80 -0.55 8.11
C VAL A 31 9.33 -1.70 8.95
N ARG A 32 8.46 -2.27 9.79
CA ARG A 32 8.84 -3.45 10.58
C ARG A 32 9.02 -4.63 9.62
N PRO A 33 10.19 -5.29 9.57
CA PRO A 33 10.33 -6.53 8.83
C PRO A 33 9.41 -7.58 9.43
N GLY A 34 8.56 -8.15 8.60
CA GLY A 34 7.73 -9.30 8.97
C GLY A 34 8.48 -10.60 8.73
N ILE A 35 8.06 -11.66 9.43
CA ILE A 35 8.49 -13.04 9.16
C ILE A 35 7.33 -13.74 8.46
N GLY A 36 7.61 -14.45 7.36
CA GLY A 36 6.60 -15.21 6.62
C GLY A 36 6.69 -15.05 5.10
N GLY A 37 5.59 -15.36 4.42
CA GLY A 37 5.47 -15.24 2.95
C GLY A 37 5.55 -13.79 2.47
N HIS A 38 6.01 -13.61 1.23
CA HIS A 38 6.17 -12.31 0.56
C HIS A 38 6.94 -11.26 1.38
N GLY A 39 8.00 -11.66 2.09
CA GLY A 39 8.79 -10.74 2.93
C GLY A 39 8.08 -10.35 4.24
N GLY A 40 7.11 -11.16 4.67
CA GLY A 40 6.37 -10.97 5.91
C GLY A 40 5.05 -10.20 5.77
N GLY A 41 4.70 -9.75 4.56
CA GLY A 41 3.43 -9.06 4.30
C GLY A 41 2.20 -9.94 4.53
N ASP A 42 2.30 -11.23 4.22
CA ASP A 42 1.17 -12.17 4.35
C ASP A 42 0.68 -12.27 5.81
N SER A 43 1.60 -12.29 6.77
CA SER A 43 1.28 -12.38 8.19
C SER A 43 0.49 -11.17 8.67
N GLY A 44 0.85 -9.96 8.21
CA GLY A 44 0.12 -8.73 8.54
C GLY A 44 -1.28 -8.70 7.94
N ILE A 45 -1.42 -9.10 6.67
CA ILE A 45 -2.74 -9.19 6.02
C ILE A 45 -3.63 -10.21 6.73
N GLN A 46 -3.09 -11.37 7.12
CA GLN A 46 -3.85 -12.39 7.85
C GLN A 46 -4.32 -11.88 9.21
N GLU A 47 -3.46 -11.19 9.96
CA GLU A 47 -3.80 -10.58 11.23
C GLU A 47 -4.97 -9.59 11.07
N ASP A 48 -4.86 -8.68 10.11
CA ASP A 48 -5.90 -7.70 9.80
C ASP A 48 -7.24 -8.36 9.41
N VAL A 49 -7.21 -9.45 8.64
CA VAL A 49 -8.42 -10.18 8.17
C VAL A 49 -9.10 -10.96 9.30
N PHE A 50 -8.32 -11.62 10.16
CA PHE A 50 -8.86 -12.57 11.15
C PHE A 50 -9.02 -11.98 12.54
N LEU A 51 -8.20 -11.00 12.93
CA LEU A 51 -8.24 -10.35 14.24
C LEU A 51 -8.84 -8.93 14.16
N GLY A 52 -8.93 -8.35 12.97
CA GLY A 52 -9.41 -6.99 12.74
C GLY A 52 -8.28 -5.96 12.74
N VAL A 53 -8.62 -4.72 12.37
CA VAL A 53 -7.65 -3.61 12.28
C VAL A 53 -7.27 -3.12 13.67
N GLU A 54 -6.01 -2.76 13.82
CA GLU A 54 -5.55 -1.94 14.94
C GLU A 54 -6.30 -0.60 14.97
N GLU A 55 -7.12 -0.37 16.00
CA GLU A 55 -7.99 0.82 16.11
C GLU A 55 -7.22 2.15 16.07
N ASP A 56 -5.99 2.14 16.56
CA ASP A 56 -5.15 3.33 16.71
C ASP A 56 -4.30 3.64 15.47
N ARG A 57 -4.47 2.86 14.39
CA ARG A 57 -3.64 2.99 13.20
C ARG A 57 -3.90 4.34 12.53
N PRO A 58 -2.86 5.14 12.23
CA PRO A 58 -3.03 6.52 11.76
C PRO A 58 -3.47 6.61 10.28
N TYR A 59 -3.70 5.48 9.62
CA TYR A 59 -4.05 5.40 8.20
C TYR A 59 -4.98 4.21 7.95
N ASP A 60 -5.89 4.39 7.00
CA ASP A 60 -6.75 3.31 6.51
C ASP A 60 -6.00 2.53 5.41
N ILE A 61 -5.75 1.25 5.67
CA ILE A 61 -5.01 0.37 4.76
C ILE A 61 -5.83 -0.85 4.34
N LEU A 62 -7.00 -1.08 4.94
CA LEU A 62 -7.78 -2.28 4.61
C LEU A 62 -8.54 -2.07 3.33
N ALA A 63 -8.26 -2.94 2.37
CA ALA A 63 -9.08 -3.06 1.17
C ALA A 63 -10.47 -3.56 1.55
N ASN A 64 -11.50 -2.83 1.12
CA ASN A 64 -12.88 -3.24 1.21
C ASN A 64 -13.36 -3.87 -0.12
N SER A 65 -14.63 -4.27 -0.19
CA SER A 65 -15.19 -4.91 -1.39
C SER A 65 -15.14 -4.04 -2.64
N ARG A 66 -15.20 -2.70 -2.53
CA ARG A 66 -15.07 -1.79 -3.67
C ARG A 66 -13.65 -1.77 -4.20
N ASP A 67 -12.65 -1.83 -3.33
CA ASP A 67 -11.24 -1.90 -3.72
C ASP A 67 -10.96 -3.22 -4.45
N GLY A 68 -11.55 -4.32 -3.97
CA GLY A 68 -11.52 -5.61 -4.64
C GLY A 68 -12.18 -5.58 -6.03
N LEU A 69 -13.36 -4.94 -6.15
CA LEU A 69 -14.03 -4.74 -7.45
C LEU A 69 -13.13 -3.95 -8.39
N ALA A 70 -12.55 -2.83 -7.94
CA ALA A 70 -11.65 -2.01 -8.75
C ALA A 70 -10.44 -2.83 -9.26
N ALA A 71 -9.82 -3.64 -8.40
CA ALA A 71 -8.68 -4.48 -8.76
C ALA A 71 -9.02 -5.48 -9.88
N ILE A 72 -10.19 -6.13 -9.79
CA ILE A 72 -10.67 -7.08 -10.81
C ILE A 72 -11.05 -6.33 -12.10
N SER A 73 -11.77 -5.21 -11.98
CA SER A 73 -12.20 -4.40 -13.13
C SER A 73 -11.04 -3.86 -13.94
N ILE A 74 -9.90 -3.55 -13.32
CA ILE A 74 -8.69 -3.13 -14.05
C ILE A 74 -8.22 -4.25 -14.99
N GLY A 75 -8.21 -5.50 -14.53
CA GLY A 75 -7.81 -6.64 -15.36
C GLY A 75 -8.72 -6.83 -16.58
N ASP A 76 -10.04 -6.72 -16.38
CA ASP A 76 -11.02 -6.82 -17.47
C ASP A 76 -10.92 -5.63 -18.44
N ALA A 77 -10.80 -4.40 -17.93
CA ALA A 77 -10.62 -3.20 -18.74
C ALA A 77 -9.36 -3.27 -19.60
N VAL A 78 -8.24 -3.72 -19.04
CA VAL A 78 -6.98 -3.93 -19.77
C VAL A 78 -7.15 -4.98 -20.87
N PHE A 79 -7.78 -6.11 -20.56
CA PHE A 79 -8.05 -7.15 -21.56
C PHE A 79 -8.92 -6.62 -22.72
N LYS A 80 -10.02 -5.93 -22.41
CA LYS A 80 -10.90 -5.29 -23.40
C LYS A 80 -10.14 -4.24 -24.22
N SER A 81 -9.28 -3.44 -23.58
CA SER A 81 -8.48 -2.42 -24.26
C SER A 81 -7.50 -3.03 -25.25
N ILE A 82 -6.76 -4.07 -24.84
CA ILE A 82 -5.80 -4.77 -25.70
C ILE A 82 -6.50 -5.41 -26.91
N THR A 83 -7.64 -6.06 -26.69
CA THR A 83 -8.35 -6.80 -27.73
C THR A 83 -9.10 -5.90 -28.71
N SER A 84 -9.61 -4.76 -28.25
CA SER A 84 -10.34 -3.78 -29.08
C SER A 84 -9.47 -2.66 -29.67
N GLY A 85 -8.29 -2.43 -29.10
CA GLY A 85 -7.44 -1.29 -29.43
C GLY A 85 -8.03 0.06 -29.00
N GLN A 86 -9.01 0.07 -28.09
CA GLN A 86 -9.68 1.27 -27.60
C GLN A 86 -9.32 1.59 -26.15
N ILE A 87 -9.49 2.86 -25.76
CA ILE A 87 -9.45 3.26 -24.35
C ILE A 87 -10.75 2.80 -23.71
N ILE A 88 -10.66 2.08 -22.59
CA ILE A 88 -11.81 1.60 -21.82
C ILE A 88 -11.94 2.44 -20.55
N ASP A 89 -13.11 3.00 -20.31
CA ASP A 89 -13.41 3.69 -19.06
C ASP A 89 -13.66 2.65 -17.95
N LEU A 90 -12.91 2.75 -16.87
CA LEU A 90 -13.01 1.81 -15.75
C LEU A 90 -14.39 1.88 -15.07
N SER A 91 -15.04 3.05 -15.08
CA SER A 91 -16.38 3.22 -14.50
C SER A 91 -17.44 2.40 -15.23
N GLU A 92 -17.30 2.19 -16.55
CA GLU A 92 -18.19 1.32 -17.32
C GLU A 92 -18.04 -0.14 -16.87
N VAL A 93 -16.82 -0.58 -16.61
CA VAL A 93 -16.52 -1.96 -16.15
C VAL A 93 -16.95 -2.17 -14.69
N MET A 94 -16.85 -1.15 -13.86
CA MET A 94 -17.27 -1.21 -12.45
C MET A 94 -18.80 -1.08 -12.26
N SER A 95 -19.54 -0.70 -13.32
CA SER A 95 -20.99 -0.51 -13.27
C SER A 95 -21.82 -1.76 -13.56
N HIS A 96 -21.16 -2.90 -13.81
CA HIS A 96 -21.81 -4.20 -14.04
C HIS A 96 -22.64 -4.70 -12.85
#